data_AF-A0A2E7RPH9-F1
#
_entry.id   AF-A0A2E7RPH9-F1
#
_cell.length_a   1.000
_cell.length_b   1.000
_cell.length_c   1.000
_cell.angle_alpha   90.00
_cell.angle_beta   90.00
_cell.angle_gamma   90.00
#
_symmetry.space_group_name_H-M   'P 1'
#
loop_
_entity.id
_entity.type
_entity.pdbx_description
1 polymer ?
#
loop_
_entity_poly.entity_id
_entity_poly.type
_entity_poly.pdbx_seq_one_letter_code
_entity_poly.pdbx_strand_id
1 'polypeptide(L)'
;MILRALNITFLLIILSFFYQKANTGNFYNWDAIAYTMAVQLDEGKSTDEAHEYTYKTLKNEVDPGLFQTLCCTGKYRQDQFDSPGNLKSMMPMYALKPGYIALIKVVKLFTGLNEYQSMKYISIFSTLIMTLLFFITFFFQKNFLQFIWIPLVFFSQFLFLAKLMTPDAITALLFLISVMFLVKNKLYTSYLLMALTLSFRPDMIVAAGLAGLLPLINKDFRMPIFNSIIFLSIYFLISASISHNGWWSHFYTSLVSTQSNLNLFDPSFDLNKYFEILIGNTLWVLNDINYIVWFSLTFIIIFMSAYFVLEEKSQWINLIALSLSVAIIIKFIIFPKVDSRVYLAILVPAIYAFSLNSLNLRERIDSK
;
A
#
# COMPACT_ATOMS: atom_id res chain seq x y z
N MET A 1 -19.15 2.81 31.76
CA MET A 1 -19.42 4.06 31.00
C MET A 1 -18.17 4.92 30.87
N ILE A 2 -17.45 5.23 31.96
CA ILE A 2 -16.26 6.10 31.94
C ILE A 2 -15.19 5.65 30.92
N LEU A 3 -14.79 4.37 30.91
CA LEU A 3 -13.77 3.88 29.97
C LEU A 3 -14.18 4.03 28.49
N ARG A 4 -15.48 3.86 28.17
CA ARG A 4 -15.98 4.03 26.80
C ARG A 4 -15.95 5.50 26.36
N ALA A 5 -16.31 6.41 27.26
CA ALA A 5 -16.20 7.84 27.00
C ALA A 5 -14.74 8.25 26.77
N LEU A 6 -13.82 7.76 27.60
CA LEU A 6 -12.39 7.98 27.43
C LEU A 6 -11.87 7.44 26.09
N ASN A 7 -12.34 6.27 25.67
CA ASN A 7 -11.96 5.66 24.39
C ASN A 7 -12.40 6.51 23.17
N ILE A 8 -13.60 7.08 23.23
CA ILE A 8 -14.08 8.04 22.22
C ILE A 8 -13.22 9.31 22.24
N THR A 9 -12.86 9.83 23.41
CA THR A 9 -11.95 10.97 23.51
C THR A 9 -10.60 10.68 22.85
N PHE A 10 -9.99 9.52 23.10
CA PHE A 10 -8.76 9.12 22.43
C PHE A 10 -8.92 8.99 20.91
N LEU A 11 -10.05 8.47 20.43
CA LEU A 11 -10.35 8.45 19.00
C LEU A 11 -10.30 9.86 18.41
N LEU A 12 -11.02 10.81 19.00
CA LEU A 12 -11.08 12.18 18.50
C LEU A 12 -9.69 12.84 18.51
N ILE A 13 -8.89 12.60 19.56
CA ILE A 13 -7.51 13.10 19.65
C ILE A 13 -6.65 12.50 18.55
N ILE A 14 -6.68 11.19 18.34
CA ILE A 14 -5.83 10.51 17.34
C ILE A 14 -6.24 10.89 15.92
N LEU A 15 -7.54 10.95 15.61
CA LEU A 15 -8.01 11.42 14.31
C LEU A 15 -7.58 12.86 14.04
N SER A 16 -7.73 13.76 15.03
CA SER A 16 -7.29 15.15 14.92
C SER A 16 -5.78 15.25 14.76
N PHE A 17 -5.02 14.47 15.52
CA PHE A 17 -3.56 14.42 15.43
C PHE A 17 -3.08 13.95 14.05
N PHE A 18 -3.66 12.87 13.51
CA PHE A 18 -3.33 12.39 12.17
C PHE A 18 -3.70 13.38 11.08
N TYR A 19 -4.92 13.92 11.14
CA TYR A 19 -5.36 14.94 10.18
C TYR A 19 -4.43 16.16 10.22
N GLN A 20 -4.17 16.71 11.41
CA GLN A 20 -3.30 17.87 11.58
C GLN A 20 -1.89 17.59 11.06
N LYS A 21 -1.25 16.50 11.49
CA LYS A 21 0.14 16.19 11.11
C LYS A 21 0.30 15.83 9.63
N ALA A 22 -0.69 15.21 9.01
CA ALA A 22 -0.68 14.92 7.59
C ALA A 22 -1.02 16.16 6.75
N ASN A 23 -1.85 17.07 7.27
CA ASN A 23 -2.25 18.27 6.55
C ASN A 23 -1.20 19.40 6.61
N THR A 24 -0.50 19.57 7.74
CA THR A 24 0.45 20.68 7.96
C THR A 24 1.90 20.34 7.66
N GLY A 25 2.27 19.05 7.63
CA GLY A 25 3.58 18.66 7.10
C GLY A 25 3.51 18.71 5.58
N ASN A 26 4.20 19.64 4.93
CA ASN A 26 4.30 19.77 3.46
C ASN A 26 4.93 18.51 2.83
N PHE A 27 4.20 17.39 2.83
CA PHE A 27 4.71 16.08 2.46
C PHE A 27 4.38 15.80 0.99
N TYR A 28 4.84 16.69 0.11
CA TYR A 28 4.80 16.47 -1.32
C TYR A 28 5.99 15.59 -1.70
N ASN A 29 5.71 14.35 -2.11
CA ASN A 29 6.74 13.42 -2.54
C ASN A 29 6.84 13.36 -4.06
N TRP A 30 7.99 12.92 -4.56
CA TRP A 30 8.28 12.91 -6.00
C TRP A 30 7.25 12.10 -6.83
N ASP A 31 6.72 11.00 -6.28
CA ASP A 31 5.67 10.20 -6.95
C ASP A 31 4.44 11.03 -7.33
N ALA A 32 4.10 12.07 -6.55
CA ALA A 32 2.96 12.93 -6.84
C ALA A 32 3.12 13.66 -8.19
N ILE A 33 4.35 14.02 -8.57
CA ILE A 33 4.65 14.65 -9.86
C ILE A 33 4.29 13.69 -11.00
N ALA A 34 4.76 12.44 -10.90
CA ALA A 34 4.50 11.44 -11.92
C ALA A 34 3.01 11.05 -12.00
N TYR A 35 2.31 10.93 -10.88
CA TYR A 35 0.86 10.68 -10.88
C TYR A 35 0.05 11.86 -11.43
N THR A 36 0.41 13.10 -11.11
CA THR A 36 -0.23 14.28 -11.70
C THR A 36 -0.07 14.28 -13.22
N MET A 37 1.13 14.04 -13.74
CA MET A 37 1.33 13.93 -15.18
C MET A 37 0.53 12.78 -15.79
N ALA A 38 0.48 11.62 -15.13
CA ALA A 38 -0.29 10.46 -15.60
C ALA A 38 -1.79 10.78 -15.72
N VAL A 39 -2.37 11.47 -14.73
CA VAL A 39 -3.77 11.93 -14.79
C VAL A 39 -3.98 12.89 -15.96
N GLN A 40 -3.06 13.83 -16.18
CA GLN A 40 -3.18 14.82 -17.25
C GLN A 40 -3.07 14.20 -18.66
N LEU A 41 -2.20 13.20 -18.83
CA LEU A 41 -2.14 12.41 -20.06
C LEU A 41 -3.42 11.59 -20.27
N ASP A 42 -3.98 11.00 -19.21
CA ASP A 42 -5.25 10.26 -19.25
C ASP A 42 -6.47 11.18 -19.51
N GLU A 43 -6.35 12.48 -19.26
CA GLU A 43 -7.31 13.52 -19.65
C GLU A 43 -7.14 14.01 -21.10
N GLY A 44 -6.17 13.44 -21.84
CA GLY A 44 -5.97 13.71 -23.27
C GLY A 44 -5.03 14.88 -23.59
N LYS A 45 -4.32 15.43 -22.60
CA LYS A 45 -3.30 16.46 -22.87
C LYS A 45 -2.10 15.90 -23.60
N SER A 46 -1.45 16.74 -24.40
CA SER A 46 -0.15 16.41 -24.98
C SER A 46 0.92 16.26 -23.88
N THR A 47 2.05 15.65 -24.22
CA THR A 47 3.16 15.45 -23.27
C THR A 47 3.69 16.77 -22.72
N ASP A 48 3.85 17.78 -23.56
CA ASP A 48 4.37 19.08 -23.16
C ASP A 48 3.38 19.84 -22.29
N GLU A 49 2.09 19.86 -22.66
CA GLU A 49 1.03 20.48 -21.85
C GLU A 49 0.88 19.81 -20.48
N ALA A 50 0.93 18.47 -20.43
CA ALA A 50 0.83 17.71 -19.19
C ALA A 50 2.04 17.99 -18.28
N HIS A 51 3.25 18.07 -18.83
CA HIS A 51 4.47 18.39 -18.11
C HIS A 51 4.46 19.82 -17.57
N GLU A 52 4.15 20.81 -18.41
CA GLU A 52 4.05 22.22 -18.01
C GLU A 52 3.00 22.39 -16.91
N TYR A 53 1.82 21.79 -17.08
CA TYR A 53 0.75 21.84 -16.09
C TYR A 53 1.20 21.24 -14.74
N THR A 54 1.88 20.10 -14.77
CA THR A 54 2.34 19.38 -13.58
C THR A 54 3.24 20.28 -12.74
N TYR A 55 4.29 20.85 -13.34
CA TYR A 55 5.24 21.68 -12.60
C TYR A 55 4.71 23.07 -12.27
N LYS A 56 3.86 23.66 -13.11
CA LYS A 56 3.16 24.92 -12.80
C LYS A 56 2.25 24.77 -11.58
N THR A 57 1.49 23.68 -11.54
CA THR A 57 0.61 23.38 -10.39
C THR A 57 1.44 23.09 -9.14
N LEU A 58 2.52 22.30 -9.26
CA LEU A 58 3.43 22.06 -8.14
C LEU A 58 3.99 23.37 -7.56
N LYS A 59 4.43 24.30 -8.42
CA LYS A 59 4.97 25.60 -8.00
C LYS A 59 3.96 26.46 -7.23
N ASN A 60 2.68 26.32 -7.54
CA ASN A 60 1.61 27.03 -6.84
C ASN A 60 1.22 26.36 -5.51
N GLU A 61 1.46 25.06 -5.38
CA GLU A 61 1.08 24.25 -4.21
C GLU A 61 2.12 24.28 -3.09
N VAL A 62 3.40 24.43 -3.43
CA VAL A 62 4.51 24.30 -2.47
C VAL A 62 5.32 25.58 -2.35
N ASP A 63 6.03 25.74 -1.23
CA ASP A 63 6.97 26.82 -1.05
C ASP A 63 8.17 26.70 -2.02
N PRO A 64 8.87 27.80 -2.33
CA PRO A 64 9.98 27.79 -3.28
C PRO A 64 11.12 26.81 -2.93
N GLY A 65 11.38 26.58 -1.63
CA GLY A 65 12.43 25.67 -1.18
C GLY A 65 12.06 24.20 -1.44
N LEU A 66 10.83 23.83 -1.14
CA LEU A 66 10.31 22.50 -1.45
C LEU A 66 10.17 22.29 -2.96
N PHE A 67 9.77 23.32 -3.72
CA PHE A 67 9.73 23.25 -5.18
C PHE A 67 11.12 22.93 -5.74
N GLN A 68 12.14 23.70 -5.34
CA GLN A 68 13.53 23.47 -5.77
C GLN A 68 13.99 22.06 -5.41
N THR A 69 13.61 21.59 -4.22
CA THR A 69 13.94 20.23 -3.77
C THR A 69 13.33 19.17 -4.68
N LEU A 70 12.07 19.34 -5.09
CA LEU A 70 11.33 18.35 -5.87
C LEU A 70 11.61 18.42 -7.38
N CYS A 71 11.84 19.61 -7.94
CA CYS A 71 12.11 19.77 -9.36
C CYS A 71 13.58 19.55 -9.71
N CYS A 72 14.50 19.98 -8.85
CA CYS A 72 15.80 20.40 -9.33
C CYS A 72 16.98 19.89 -8.47
N THR A 73 16.71 19.20 -7.36
CA THR A 73 17.78 18.59 -6.55
C THR A 73 18.27 17.29 -7.16
N GLY A 74 19.53 17.29 -7.60
CA GLY A 74 20.20 16.14 -8.19
C GLY A 74 19.85 15.95 -9.66
N LYS A 75 20.76 15.28 -10.38
CA LYS A 75 20.67 15.11 -11.84
C LYS A 75 19.35 14.51 -12.30
N TYR A 76 18.88 13.46 -11.62
CA TYR A 76 17.63 12.79 -11.99
C TYR A 76 16.44 13.75 -12.02
N ARG A 77 16.18 14.49 -10.92
CA ARG A 77 15.01 15.37 -10.82
C ARG A 77 15.09 16.50 -11.82
N GLN A 78 16.27 17.11 -11.94
CA GLN A 78 16.53 18.15 -12.93
C GLN A 78 16.25 17.65 -14.35
N ASP A 79 16.75 16.47 -14.72
CA ASP A 79 16.50 15.89 -16.05
C ASP A 79 14.99 15.64 -16.30
N GLN A 80 14.20 15.31 -15.26
CA GLN A 80 12.73 15.20 -15.38
C GLN A 80 12.04 16.55 -15.54
N PHE A 81 12.52 17.56 -14.84
CA PHE A 81 11.99 18.92 -14.90
C PHE A 81 12.30 19.59 -16.23
N ASP A 82 13.51 19.40 -16.76
CA ASP A 82 13.96 20.06 -17.98
C ASP A 82 13.39 19.42 -19.26
N SER A 83 12.95 18.16 -19.20
CA SER A 83 12.48 17.41 -20.38
C SER A 83 11.13 16.71 -20.16
N PRO A 84 10.08 17.11 -20.92
CA PRO A 84 8.79 16.41 -20.95
C PRO A 84 8.91 14.94 -21.34
N GLY A 85 9.84 14.62 -22.26
CA GLY A 85 10.09 13.25 -22.71
C GLY A 85 10.66 12.34 -21.62
N ASN A 86 11.54 12.88 -20.76
CA ASN A 86 12.10 12.13 -19.63
C ASN A 86 11.00 11.76 -18.64
N LEU A 87 10.18 12.73 -18.22
CA LEU A 87 9.08 12.45 -17.29
C LEU A 87 8.02 11.52 -17.89
N LYS A 88 7.72 11.65 -19.19
CA LYS A 88 6.85 10.71 -19.91
C LYS A 88 7.39 9.28 -19.90
N SER A 89 8.71 9.10 -20.00
CA SER A 89 9.31 7.76 -19.98
C SER A 89 9.07 7.01 -18.66
N MET A 90 8.69 7.71 -17.59
CA MET A 90 8.33 7.12 -16.29
C MET A 90 6.88 6.60 -16.25
N MET A 91 6.02 6.95 -17.20
CA MET A 91 4.60 6.57 -17.20
C MET A 91 4.37 5.05 -17.10
N PRO A 92 5.17 4.17 -17.74
CA PRO A 92 5.07 2.74 -17.49
C PRO A 92 5.15 2.33 -16.02
N MET A 93 5.79 3.10 -15.13
CA MET A 93 5.84 2.77 -13.70
C MET A 93 4.65 3.33 -12.92
N TYR A 94 4.09 4.46 -13.36
CA TYR A 94 3.07 5.20 -12.62
C TYR A 94 1.65 4.98 -13.14
N ALA A 95 1.46 4.91 -14.45
CA ALA A 95 0.16 4.70 -15.10
C ALA A 95 -0.37 3.26 -14.94
N LEU A 96 0.47 2.27 -14.58
CA LEU A 96 0.07 0.88 -14.26
C LEU A 96 -0.85 0.73 -13.03
N LYS A 97 -1.43 1.83 -12.54
CA LYS A 97 -2.31 1.88 -11.38
C LYS A 97 -3.63 2.56 -11.75
N PRO A 98 -4.38 2.01 -12.72
CA PRO A 98 -5.55 2.67 -13.29
C PRO A 98 -6.63 2.98 -12.24
N GLY A 99 -6.78 2.14 -11.22
CA GLY A 99 -7.71 2.39 -10.11
C GLY A 99 -7.34 3.65 -9.33
N TYR A 100 -6.04 3.93 -9.16
CA TYR A 100 -5.59 5.14 -8.48
C TYR A 100 -5.76 6.40 -9.34
N ILE A 101 -5.41 6.32 -10.62
CA ILE A 101 -5.61 7.42 -11.58
C ILE A 101 -7.10 7.80 -11.68
N ALA A 102 -7.98 6.80 -11.82
CA ALA A 102 -9.41 7.00 -11.84
C ALA A 102 -9.92 7.64 -10.54
N LEU A 103 -9.43 7.19 -9.38
CA LEU A 103 -9.83 7.76 -8.09
C LEU A 103 -9.40 9.23 -7.96
N ILE A 104 -8.20 9.61 -8.40
CA ILE A 104 -7.75 11.01 -8.41
C ILE A 104 -8.70 11.87 -9.26
N LYS A 105 -9.02 11.41 -10.47
CA LYS A 105 -9.96 12.11 -11.38
C LYS A 105 -11.34 12.29 -10.76
N VAL A 106 -11.86 11.25 -10.12
CA VAL A 106 -13.16 11.29 -9.42
C VAL A 106 -13.13 12.32 -8.30
N VAL A 107 -12.11 12.30 -7.43
CA VAL A 107 -12.00 13.26 -6.33
C VAL A 107 -11.90 14.70 -6.86
N LYS A 108 -11.05 14.93 -7.87
CA LYS A 108 -10.93 16.22 -8.56
C LYS A 108 -12.27 16.71 -9.10
N LEU A 109 -13.02 15.85 -9.79
CA LEU A 109 -14.32 16.19 -10.37
C LEU A 109 -15.35 16.60 -9.31
N PHE A 110 -15.43 15.86 -8.19
CA PHE A 110 -16.44 16.12 -7.16
C PHE A 110 -16.09 17.26 -6.21
N THR A 111 -14.81 17.58 -6.05
CA THR A 111 -14.35 18.57 -5.05
C THR A 111 -13.82 19.86 -5.66
N GLY A 112 -13.48 19.88 -6.95
CA GLY A 112 -12.80 20.99 -7.61
C GLY A 112 -11.33 21.15 -7.23
N LEU A 113 -10.76 20.20 -6.47
CA LEU A 113 -9.34 20.20 -6.08
C LEU A 113 -8.43 19.78 -7.24
N ASN A 114 -7.17 20.20 -7.21
CA ASN A 114 -6.17 19.70 -8.17
C ASN A 114 -5.68 18.27 -7.80
N GLU A 115 -4.84 17.67 -8.63
CA GLU A 115 -4.35 16.30 -8.48
C GLU A 115 -3.55 16.11 -7.19
N TYR A 116 -2.69 17.08 -6.86
CA TYR A 116 -1.90 17.04 -5.63
C TYR A 116 -2.81 17.02 -4.41
N GLN A 117 -3.71 17.99 -4.30
CA GLN A 117 -4.68 18.05 -3.21
C GLN A 117 -5.54 16.78 -3.15
N SER A 118 -6.00 16.27 -4.29
CA SER A 118 -6.77 15.04 -4.38
C SER A 118 -6.00 13.85 -3.79
N MET A 119 -4.74 13.63 -4.20
CA MET A 119 -3.89 12.56 -3.68
C MET A 119 -3.62 12.69 -2.17
N LYS A 120 -3.41 13.91 -1.69
CA LYS A 120 -3.24 14.22 -0.26
C LYS A 120 -4.47 13.78 0.52
N TYR A 121 -5.66 14.23 0.12
CA TYR A 121 -6.89 13.92 0.84
C TYR A 121 -7.30 12.45 0.72
N ILE A 122 -7.07 11.80 -0.42
CA ILE A 122 -7.25 10.34 -0.55
C ILE A 122 -6.46 9.61 0.55
N SER A 123 -5.20 9.99 0.76
CA SER A 123 -4.31 9.31 1.72
C SER A 123 -4.68 9.60 3.17
N ILE A 124 -5.05 10.86 3.47
CA ILE A 124 -5.55 11.28 4.78
C ILE A 124 -6.83 10.51 5.12
N PHE A 125 -7.87 10.60 4.27
CA PHE A 125 -9.16 9.98 4.56
C PHE A 125 -9.07 8.45 4.60
N SER A 126 -8.26 7.83 3.74
CA SER A 126 -8.03 6.38 3.81
C SER A 126 -7.51 5.97 5.19
N THR A 127 -6.56 6.74 5.72
CA THR A 127 -5.97 6.48 7.05
C THR A 127 -6.94 6.74 8.19
N LEU A 128 -7.73 7.81 8.12
CA LEU A 128 -8.77 8.11 9.12
C LEU A 128 -9.84 7.00 9.16
N ILE A 129 -10.26 6.51 7.98
CA ILE A 129 -11.20 5.38 7.89
C ILE A 129 -10.58 4.11 8.46
N MET A 130 -9.33 3.78 8.12
CA MET A 130 -8.65 2.62 8.73
C MET A 130 -8.58 2.74 10.26
N THR A 131 -8.28 3.93 10.78
CA THR A 131 -8.25 4.20 12.23
C THR A 131 -9.61 3.95 12.86
N LEU A 132 -10.69 4.41 12.21
CA LEU A 132 -12.06 4.17 12.63
C LEU A 132 -12.42 2.67 12.60
N LEU A 133 -11.98 1.92 11.59
CA LEU A 133 -12.23 0.47 11.50
C LEU A 133 -11.55 -0.32 12.63
N PHE A 134 -10.30 0.04 12.96
CA PHE A 134 -9.61 -0.51 14.12
C PHE A 134 -10.35 -0.15 15.42
N PHE A 135 -10.71 1.13 15.61
CA PHE A 135 -11.48 1.57 16.77
C PHE A 135 -12.78 0.78 16.93
N ILE A 136 -13.62 0.69 15.89
CA ILE A 136 -14.92 0.00 15.94
C ILE A 136 -14.74 -1.49 16.31
N THR A 137 -13.70 -2.14 15.80
CA THR A 137 -13.42 -3.56 16.07
C THR A 137 -13.17 -3.82 17.56
N PHE A 138 -12.46 -2.90 18.23
CA PHE A 138 -12.07 -3.06 19.63
C PHE A 138 -12.97 -2.31 20.63
N PHE A 139 -13.75 -1.33 20.18
CA PHE A 139 -14.58 -0.49 21.05
C PHE A 139 -15.56 -1.28 21.94
N PHE A 140 -16.09 -2.39 21.43
CA PHE A 140 -17.05 -3.22 22.16
C PHE A 140 -16.42 -4.22 23.14
N GLN A 141 -15.09 -4.27 23.23
CA GLN A 141 -14.40 -5.19 24.13
C GLN A 141 -14.49 -4.75 25.60
N LYS A 142 -14.31 -5.71 26.50
CA LYS A 142 -14.36 -5.47 27.95
C LYS A 142 -13.03 -4.90 28.46
N ASN A 143 -13.10 -4.09 29.51
CA ASN A 143 -11.93 -3.56 30.24
C ASN A 143 -10.94 -2.80 29.34
N PHE A 144 -9.64 -2.96 29.57
CA PHE A 144 -8.58 -2.26 28.84
C PHE A 144 -8.37 -2.75 27.40
N LEU A 145 -8.92 -3.92 27.03
CA LEU A 145 -8.83 -4.44 25.66
C LEU A 145 -9.47 -3.50 24.63
N GLN A 146 -10.41 -2.65 25.06
CA GLN A 146 -11.02 -1.66 24.17
C GLN A 146 -10.05 -0.59 23.64
N PHE A 147 -8.86 -0.45 24.25
CA PHE A 147 -7.84 0.53 23.86
C PHE A 147 -6.72 -0.06 22.99
N ILE A 148 -6.74 -1.37 22.71
CA ILE A 148 -5.67 -2.03 21.93
C ILE A 148 -5.53 -1.48 20.51
N TRP A 149 -6.58 -0.87 19.96
CA TRP A 149 -6.50 -0.20 18.65
C TRP A 149 -5.48 0.94 18.63
N ILE A 150 -5.20 1.60 19.77
CA ILE A 150 -4.25 2.70 19.86
C ILE A 150 -2.84 2.24 19.45
N PRO A 151 -2.18 1.30 20.17
CA PRO A 151 -0.85 0.83 19.77
C PRO A 151 -0.85 0.20 18.38
N LEU A 152 -1.91 -0.52 17.98
CA LEU A 152 -1.99 -1.14 16.66
C LEU A 152 -1.92 -0.11 15.53
N VAL A 153 -2.60 1.02 15.68
CA VAL A 153 -2.58 2.13 14.71
C VAL A 153 -1.19 2.75 14.57
N PHE A 154 -0.42 2.85 15.66
CA PHE A 154 0.96 3.34 15.62
C PHE A 154 1.94 2.31 15.04
N PHE A 155 1.86 1.03 15.44
CA PHE A 155 2.67 -0.04 14.85
C PHE A 155 2.41 -0.24 13.36
N SER A 156 1.19 0.06 12.93
CA SER A 156 0.78 0.05 11.52
C SER A 156 1.28 1.27 10.71
N GLN A 157 2.02 2.19 11.33
CA GLN A 157 2.58 3.40 10.70
C GLN A 157 1.54 4.24 9.95
N PHE A 158 0.32 4.35 10.48
CA PHE A 158 -0.78 5.07 9.82
C PHE A 158 -0.44 6.52 9.51
N LEU A 159 0.24 7.23 10.42
CA LEU A 159 0.67 8.60 10.16
C LEU A 159 1.61 8.72 8.95
N PHE A 160 2.44 7.70 8.70
CA PHE A 160 3.31 7.69 7.54
C PHE A 160 2.49 7.52 6.25
N LEU A 161 1.54 6.59 6.22
CA LEU A 161 0.61 6.42 5.09
C LEU A 161 -0.22 7.68 4.81
N ALA A 162 -0.70 8.37 5.84
CA ALA A 162 -1.50 9.60 5.68
C ALA A 162 -0.73 10.74 5.00
N LYS A 163 0.60 10.74 5.11
CA LYS A 163 1.47 11.77 4.52
C LYS A 163 1.87 11.49 3.08
N LEU A 164 1.81 10.23 2.63
CA LEU A 164 2.33 9.85 1.32
C LEU A 164 1.27 10.03 0.24
N MET A 165 1.57 10.84 -0.79
CA MET A 165 0.67 11.06 -1.94
C MET A 165 0.83 9.92 -2.95
N THR A 166 0.41 8.73 -2.54
CA THR A 166 0.63 7.46 -3.24
C THR A 166 -0.59 6.55 -3.07
N PRO A 167 -0.74 5.50 -3.89
CA PRO A 167 -1.85 4.56 -3.75
C PRO A 167 -1.79 3.70 -2.47
N ASP A 168 -0.72 3.81 -1.66
CA ASP A 168 -0.44 2.88 -0.57
C ASP A 168 -1.54 2.91 0.50
N ALA A 169 -2.01 4.09 0.91
CA ALA A 169 -3.04 4.24 1.95
C ALA A 169 -4.41 3.71 1.51
N ILE A 170 -4.85 4.00 0.28
CA ILE A 170 -6.12 3.50 -0.24
C ILE A 170 -6.08 1.99 -0.52
N THR A 171 -4.93 1.48 -0.98
CA THR A 171 -4.72 0.04 -1.16
C THR A 171 -4.78 -0.67 0.18
N ALA A 172 -4.12 -0.15 1.21
CA ALA A 172 -4.18 -0.67 2.58
C ALA A 172 -5.62 -0.70 3.12
N LEU A 173 -6.40 0.37 2.89
CA LEU A 173 -7.80 0.44 3.31
C LEU A 173 -8.65 -0.61 2.61
N LEU A 174 -8.61 -0.69 1.28
CA LEU A 174 -9.41 -1.66 0.52
C LEU A 174 -9.04 -3.10 0.89
N PHE A 175 -7.74 -3.36 1.07
CA PHE A 175 -7.26 -4.68 1.44
C PHE A 175 -7.62 -5.03 2.90
N LEU A 176 -7.61 -4.05 3.82
CA LEU A 176 -8.11 -4.22 5.18
C LEU A 176 -9.59 -4.59 5.19
N ILE A 177 -10.43 -3.85 4.47
CA ILE A 177 -11.86 -4.16 4.36
C ILE A 177 -12.06 -5.57 3.78
N SER A 178 -11.30 -5.94 2.74
CA SER A 178 -11.32 -7.29 2.19
C SER A 178 -11.00 -8.36 3.23
N VAL A 179 -9.96 -8.16 4.03
CA VAL A 179 -9.57 -9.09 5.11
C VAL A 179 -10.61 -9.13 6.22
N MET A 180 -11.26 -8.01 6.55
CA MET A 180 -12.38 -7.99 7.50
C MET A 180 -13.57 -8.85 7.01
N PHE A 181 -13.83 -8.88 5.70
CA PHE A 181 -14.82 -9.81 5.12
C PHE A 181 -14.31 -11.25 5.12
N LEU A 182 -13.02 -11.48 4.87
CA LEU A 182 -12.41 -12.80 4.87
C LEU A 182 -12.48 -13.46 6.25
N VAL A 183 -12.14 -12.72 7.31
CA VAL A 183 -12.25 -13.15 8.71
C VAL A 183 -13.69 -13.57 9.05
N LYS A 184 -14.69 -12.88 8.50
CA LYS A 184 -16.12 -13.21 8.67
C LYS A 184 -16.63 -14.30 7.72
N ASN A 185 -15.71 -14.98 7.03
CA ASN A 185 -15.99 -16.01 6.02
C ASN A 185 -16.91 -15.54 4.87
N LYS A 186 -16.93 -14.24 4.55
CA LYS A 186 -17.65 -13.66 3.41
C LYS A 186 -16.74 -13.66 2.18
N LEU A 187 -16.43 -14.87 1.69
CA LEU A 187 -15.39 -15.13 0.70
C LEU A 187 -15.56 -14.33 -0.60
N TYR A 188 -16.75 -14.35 -1.22
CA TYR A 188 -16.99 -13.65 -2.49
C TYR A 188 -16.73 -12.15 -2.40
N THR A 189 -17.27 -11.47 -1.39
CA THR A 189 -17.06 -10.03 -1.18
C THR A 189 -15.59 -9.73 -0.86
N SER A 190 -14.95 -10.60 -0.07
CA SER A 190 -13.52 -10.47 0.22
C SER A 190 -12.70 -10.52 -1.06
N TYR A 191 -12.82 -11.58 -1.85
CA TYR A 191 -12.01 -11.78 -3.05
C TYR A 191 -12.31 -10.78 -4.16
N LEU A 192 -13.55 -10.30 -4.28
CA LEU A 192 -13.87 -9.18 -5.18
C LEU A 192 -13.10 -7.91 -4.79
N LEU A 193 -13.04 -7.60 -3.48
CA LEU A 193 -12.25 -6.46 -3.00
C LEU A 193 -10.74 -6.69 -3.15
N MET A 194 -10.24 -7.92 -2.99
CA MET A 194 -8.83 -8.25 -3.28
C MET A 194 -8.51 -8.07 -4.76
N ALA A 195 -9.41 -8.49 -5.65
CA ALA A 195 -9.26 -8.27 -7.09
C ALA A 195 -9.17 -6.76 -7.40
N LEU A 196 -10.01 -5.95 -6.75
CA LEU A 196 -10.02 -4.51 -6.92
C LEU A 196 -8.68 -3.87 -6.49
N THR A 197 -8.02 -4.36 -5.43
CA THR A 197 -6.74 -3.77 -5.00
C THR A 197 -5.63 -3.90 -6.05
N LEU A 198 -5.70 -4.89 -6.93
CA LEU A 198 -4.76 -5.04 -8.05
C LEU A 198 -4.80 -3.86 -9.01
N SER A 199 -5.96 -3.20 -9.16
CA SER A 199 -6.09 -2.00 -9.99
C SER A 199 -5.38 -0.76 -9.40
N PHE A 200 -5.17 -0.74 -8.08
CA PHE A 200 -4.41 0.30 -7.40
C PHE A 200 -2.93 -0.06 -7.31
N ARG A 201 -2.63 -1.34 -7.13
CA ARG A 201 -1.28 -1.88 -6.94
C ARG A 201 -1.20 -3.32 -7.46
N PRO A 202 -0.69 -3.52 -8.70
CA PRO A 202 -0.57 -4.87 -9.29
C PRO A 202 0.33 -5.81 -8.48
N ASP A 203 1.29 -5.27 -7.73
CA ASP A 203 2.17 -6.02 -6.83
C ASP A 203 1.43 -6.64 -5.63
N MET A 204 0.18 -6.28 -5.39
CA MET A 204 -0.68 -6.96 -4.41
C MET A 204 -1.09 -8.37 -4.85
N ILE A 205 -0.79 -8.78 -6.09
CA ILE A 205 -1.05 -10.13 -6.59
C ILE A 205 -0.43 -11.23 -5.72
N VAL A 206 0.71 -10.96 -5.08
CA VAL A 206 1.35 -11.92 -4.17
C VAL A 206 0.46 -12.19 -2.95
N ALA A 207 -0.03 -11.13 -2.30
CA ALA A 207 -0.90 -11.25 -1.13
C ALA A 207 -2.30 -11.74 -1.49
N ALA A 208 -2.90 -11.20 -2.55
CA ALA A 208 -4.20 -11.64 -3.05
C ALA A 208 -4.16 -13.10 -3.51
N GLY A 209 -3.10 -13.50 -4.21
CA GLY A 209 -2.88 -14.87 -4.66
C GLY A 209 -2.81 -15.85 -3.49
N LEU A 210 -1.92 -15.62 -2.52
CA LEU A 210 -1.81 -16.49 -1.35
C LEU A 210 -3.10 -16.55 -0.52
N ALA A 211 -3.73 -15.41 -0.24
CA ALA A 211 -5.00 -15.39 0.50
C ALA A 211 -6.16 -16.00 -0.31
N GLY A 212 -6.10 -15.94 -1.64
CA GLY A 212 -7.05 -16.55 -2.58
C GLY A 212 -6.99 -18.08 -2.59
N LEU A 213 -5.89 -18.68 -2.11
CA LEU A 213 -5.70 -20.12 -1.99
C LEU A 213 -6.24 -20.69 -0.66
N LEU A 214 -6.56 -19.85 0.33
CA LEU A 214 -7.05 -20.29 1.64
C LEU A 214 -8.26 -21.26 1.60
N PRO A 215 -9.23 -21.17 0.66
CA PRO A 215 -10.34 -22.12 0.60
C PRO A 215 -9.90 -23.58 0.33
N LEU A 216 -8.68 -23.81 -0.17
CA LEU A 216 -8.10 -25.16 -0.32
C LEU A 216 -8.04 -25.93 1.00
N ILE A 217 -7.93 -25.22 2.12
CA ILE A 217 -7.88 -25.82 3.47
C ILE A 217 -9.19 -26.58 3.77
N ASN A 218 -10.31 -26.08 3.25
CA ASN A 218 -11.62 -26.72 3.36
C ASN A 218 -11.92 -27.64 2.16
N LYS A 219 -10.90 -27.99 1.36
CA LYS A 219 -11.00 -28.81 0.13
C LYS A 219 -11.93 -28.20 -0.94
N ASP A 220 -12.17 -26.89 -0.89
CA ASP A 220 -12.84 -26.18 -1.99
C ASP A 220 -11.80 -25.78 -3.04
N PHE A 221 -11.75 -26.52 -4.14
CA PHE A 221 -10.86 -26.24 -5.27
C PHE A 221 -11.45 -25.25 -6.27
N ARG A 222 -12.76 -25.02 -6.26
CA ARG A 222 -13.43 -24.18 -7.27
C ARG A 222 -13.09 -22.71 -7.05
N MET A 223 -13.19 -22.25 -5.81
CA MET A 223 -12.92 -20.86 -5.45
C MET A 223 -11.46 -20.45 -5.72
N PRO A 224 -10.43 -21.23 -5.33
CA PRO A 224 -9.03 -20.91 -5.64
C PRO A 224 -8.73 -20.87 -7.14
N ILE A 225 -9.31 -21.77 -7.94
CA ILE A 225 -9.17 -21.74 -9.41
C ILE A 225 -9.77 -20.44 -9.96
N PHE A 226 -10.99 -20.11 -9.56
CA PHE A 226 -11.67 -18.89 -9.99
C PHE A 226 -10.90 -17.63 -9.60
N ASN A 227 -10.44 -17.54 -8.34
CA ASN A 227 -9.61 -16.45 -7.83
C ASN A 227 -8.32 -16.31 -8.64
N SER A 228 -7.63 -17.42 -8.92
CA SER A 228 -6.38 -17.42 -9.68
C SER A 228 -6.60 -16.88 -11.09
N ILE A 229 -7.64 -17.34 -11.78
CA ILE A 229 -8.00 -16.85 -13.12
C ILE A 229 -8.29 -15.35 -13.08
N ILE A 230 -9.09 -14.88 -12.12
CA ILE A 230 -9.44 -13.46 -12.03
C ILE A 230 -8.23 -12.59 -11.71
N PHE A 231 -7.45 -12.94 -10.69
CA PHE A 231 -6.31 -12.12 -10.26
C PHE A 231 -5.24 -12.05 -11.36
N LEU A 232 -4.94 -13.17 -12.02
CA LEU A 232 -4.02 -13.20 -13.15
C LEU A 232 -4.57 -12.41 -14.33
N SER A 233 -5.87 -12.55 -14.65
CA SER A 233 -6.49 -11.81 -15.75
C SER A 233 -6.38 -10.30 -15.52
N ILE A 234 -6.70 -9.81 -14.32
CA ILE A 234 -6.58 -8.39 -13.98
C ILE A 234 -5.11 -7.93 -14.09
N TYR A 235 -4.19 -8.71 -13.54
CA TYR A 235 -2.76 -8.39 -13.58
C TYR A 235 -2.23 -8.29 -15.02
N PHE A 236 -2.54 -9.27 -15.87
CA PHE A 236 -2.09 -9.28 -17.26
C PHE A 236 -2.80 -8.21 -18.10
N LEU A 237 -4.09 -7.94 -17.87
CA LEU A 237 -4.80 -6.85 -18.54
C LEU A 237 -4.18 -5.48 -18.23
N ILE A 238 -3.84 -5.24 -16.95
CA ILE A 238 -3.15 -3.99 -16.56
C ILE A 238 -1.73 -3.95 -17.14
N SER A 239 -1.02 -5.07 -17.14
CA SER A 239 0.37 -5.12 -17.63
C SER A 239 0.45 -4.98 -19.16
N ALA A 240 -0.58 -5.42 -19.90
CA ALA A 240 -0.64 -5.33 -21.36
C ALA A 240 -1.15 -3.98 -21.86
N SER A 241 -1.89 -3.22 -21.05
CA SER A 241 -2.47 -1.94 -21.49
C SER A 241 -1.46 -0.80 -21.60
N ILE A 242 -0.27 -0.96 -21.01
CA ILE A 242 0.80 0.03 -21.03
C ILE A 242 2.09 -0.67 -21.46
N SER A 243 2.89 -0.05 -22.31
CA SER A 243 4.20 -0.55 -22.72
C SER A 243 5.11 -0.68 -21.48
N HIS A 244 5.12 -1.84 -20.84
CA HIS A 244 5.84 -2.09 -19.60
C HIS A 244 7.34 -2.26 -19.88
N ASN A 245 8.20 -1.55 -19.14
CA ASN A 245 9.66 -1.63 -19.28
C ASN A 245 10.26 -2.95 -18.72
N GLY A 246 9.47 -4.01 -18.56
CA GLY A 246 9.86 -5.22 -17.82
C GLY A 246 10.08 -5.04 -16.31
N TRP A 247 10.13 -6.16 -15.57
CA TRP A 247 10.44 -6.17 -14.12
C TRP A 247 11.89 -5.76 -13.85
N TRP A 248 12.84 -6.23 -14.68
CA TRP A 248 14.26 -6.01 -14.46
C TRP A 248 14.68 -4.55 -14.62
N SER A 249 14.21 -3.84 -15.65
CA SER A 249 14.51 -2.40 -15.80
C SER A 249 13.95 -1.59 -14.63
N HIS A 250 12.77 -1.97 -14.12
CA HIS A 250 12.19 -1.35 -12.93
C HIS A 250 13.01 -1.67 -11.66
N PHE A 251 13.48 -2.91 -11.50
CA PHE A 251 14.40 -3.31 -10.44
C PHE A 251 15.69 -2.48 -10.49
N TYR A 252 16.30 -2.40 -11.67
CA TYR A 252 17.56 -1.69 -11.88
C TYR A 252 17.43 -0.20 -11.55
N THR A 253 16.40 0.48 -12.09
CA THR A 253 16.22 1.91 -11.84
C THR A 253 15.85 2.22 -10.39
N SER A 254 15.25 1.27 -9.66
CA SER A 254 14.80 1.51 -8.28
C SER A 254 15.85 1.14 -7.23
N LEU A 255 16.71 0.17 -7.51
CA LEU A 255 17.59 -0.46 -6.52
C LEU A 255 19.07 -0.44 -6.89
N VAL A 256 19.42 -0.31 -8.17
CA VAL A 256 20.83 -0.30 -8.62
C VAL A 256 21.27 1.12 -8.94
N SER A 257 20.60 1.78 -9.88
CA SER A 257 20.95 3.13 -10.30
C SER A 257 19.75 3.81 -10.96
N THR A 258 19.31 4.93 -10.40
CA THR A 258 18.19 5.72 -10.93
C THR A 258 18.50 6.25 -12.32
N GLN A 259 17.64 5.95 -13.29
CA GLN A 259 17.79 6.40 -14.68
C GLN A 259 16.88 7.60 -14.96
N SER A 260 17.39 8.61 -15.67
CA SER A 260 16.61 9.79 -16.06
C SER A 260 15.65 9.52 -17.23
N ASN A 261 15.90 8.51 -18.05
CA ASN A 261 15.05 8.17 -19.17
C ASN A 261 14.95 6.65 -19.28
N LEU A 262 13.72 6.13 -19.38
CA LEU A 262 13.47 4.70 -19.53
C LEU A 262 13.15 4.28 -20.96
N ASN A 263 13.09 5.22 -21.91
CA ASN A 263 12.93 4.89 -23.32
C ASN A 263 14.15 4.09 -23.79
N LEU A 264 13.91 2.90 -24.36
CA LEU A 264 14.95 1.97 -24.80
C LEU A 264 15.89 1.50 -23.66
N PHE A 265 15.51 1.72 -22.40
CA PHE A 265 16.29 1.25 -21.27
C PHE A 265 16.02 -0.24 -21.02
N ASP A 266 16.92 -1.07 -21.55
CA ASP A 266 16.87 -2.53 -21.49
C ASP A 266 18.20 -3.10 -20.96
N PRO A 267 18.46 -2.97 -19.64
CA PRO A 267 19.65 -3.56 -19.04
C PRO A 267 19.59 -5.09 -19.15
N SER A 268 20.72 -5.73 -19.45
CA SER A 268 20.80 -7.20 -19.43
C SER A 268 20.56 -7.73 -18.01
N PHE A 269 19.80 -8.82 -17.88
CA PHE A 269 19.59 -9.48 -16.59
C PHE A 269 20.92 -9.96 -15.99
N ASP A 270 21.15 -9.65 -14.72
CA ASP A 270 22.32 -10.07 -13.97
C ASP A 270 21.90 -10.67 -12.63
N LEU A 271 22.03 -12.00 -12.52
CA LEU A 271 21.68 -12.76 -11.33
C LEU A 271 22.57 -12.42 -10.14
N ASN A 272 23.87 -12.16 -10.38
CA ASN A 272 24.80 -11.81 -9.31
C ASN A 272 24.44 -10.43 -8.74
N LYS A 273 24.11 -9.47 -9.60
CA LYS A 273 23.63 -8.15 -9.18
C LYS A 273 22.33 -8.25 -8.39
N TYR A 274 21.40 -9.12 -8.80
CA TYR A 274 20.18 -9.35 -8.03
C TYR A 274 20.48 -9.83 -6.59
N PHE A 275 21.33 -10.85 -6.43
CA PHE A 275 21.68 -11.37 -5.11
C PHE A 275 22.49 -10.37 -4.27
N GLU A 276 23.39 -9.61 -4.89
CA GLU A 276 24.13 -8.52 -4.24
C GLU A 276 23.16 -7.51 -3.60
N ILE A 277 22.17 -7.05 -4.37
CA ILE A 277 21.15 -6.11 -3.89
C ILE A 277 20.25 -6.76 -2.83
N LEU A 278 19.81 -8.00 -3.03
CA LEU A 278 18.97 -8.72 -2.06
C LEU A 278 19.67 -8.84 -0.70
N ILE A 279 20.93 -9.29 -0.69
CA ILE A 279 21.71 -9.45 0.54
C ILE A 279 22.02 -8.10 1.16
N GLY A 280 22.48 -7.13 0.36
CA GLY A 280 22.79 -5.78 0.83
C GLY A 280 21.58 -5.10 1.48
N ASN A 281 20.42 -5.17 0.85
CA ASN A 281 19.19 -4.58 1.38
C ASN A 281 18.62 -5.37 2.57
N THR A 282 18.84 -6.69 2.64
CA THR A 282 18.51 -7.47 3.85
C THR A 282 19.37 -7.00 5.03
N LEU A 283 20.68 -6.88 4.84
CA LEU A 283 21.59 -6.37 5.88
C LEU A 283 21.24 -4.94 6.29
N TRP A 284 20.83 -4.09 5.35
CA TRP A 284 20.38 -2.74 5.66
C TRP A 284 19.11 -2.75 6.52
N VAL A 285 18.09 -3.53 6.15
CA VAL A 285 16.85 -3.67 6.95
C VAL A 285 17.14 -4.15 8.38
N LEU A 286 18.10 -5.07 8.54
CA LEU A 286 18.46 -5.61 9.86
C LEU A 286 19.28 -4.63 10.72
N ASN A 287 19.97 -3.65 10.12
CA ASN A 287 20.83 -2.70 10.82
C ASN A 287 20.18 -1.33 11.07
N ASP A 288 19.07 -1.01 10.39
CA ASP A 288 18.38 0.28 10.53
C ASP A 288 17.12 0.14 11.38
N ILE A 289 17.06 0.90 12.48
CA ILE A 289 15.95 0.85 13.44
C ILE A 289 14.59 1.18 12.82
N ASN A 290 14.55 1.99 11.76
CA ASN A 290 13.30 2.37 11.11
C ASN A 290 12.71 1.22 10.29
N TYR A 291 13.58 0.38 9.71
CA TYR A 291 13.18 -0.72 8.84
C TYR A 291 13.09 -2.06 9.59
N ILE A 292 13.90 -2.27 10.64
CA ILE A 292 13.85 -3.51 11.41
C ILE A 292 12.49 -3.73 12.07
N VAL A 293 11.76 -2.67 12.41
CA VAL A 293 10.47 -2.75 13.11
C VAL A 293 9.41 -3.48 12.27
N TRP A 294 9.22 -3.10 11.00
CA TRP A 294 8.21 -3.75 10.15
C TRP A 294 8.60 -5.19 9.83
N PHE A 295 9.91 -5.44 9.65
CA PHE A 295 10.45 -6.76 9.38
C PHE A 295 10.27 -7.68 10.60
N SER A 296 10.66 -7.23 11.79
CA SER A 296 10.50 -7.98 13.04
C SER A 296 9.04 -8.28 13.35
N LEU A 297 8.14 -7.30 13.17
CA LEU A 297 6.72 -7.48 13.37
C LEU A 297 6.15 -8.55 12.42
N THR A 298 6.61 -8.58 11.17
CA THR A 298 6.23 -9.61 10.19
C THR A 298 6.64 -11.00 10.68
N PHE A 299 7.88 -11.18 11.16
CA PHE A 299 8.34 -12.46 11.71
C PHE A 299 7.58 -12.87 12.98
N ILE A 300 7.31 -11.94 13.90
CA ILE A 300 6.50 -12.22 15.10
C ILE A 300 5.13 -12.75 14.70
N ILE A 301 4.46 -12.11 13.72
CA ILE A 301 3.15 -12.56 13.23
C ILE A 301 3.28 -13.96 12.60
N ILE A 302 4.32 -14.24 11.81
CA ILE A 302 4.54 -15.58 11.22
C ILE A 302 4.67 -16.64 12.31
N PHE A 303 5.59 -16.47 13.26
CA PHE A 303 5.85 -17.47 14.31
C PHE A 303 4.64 -17.69 15.20
N MET A 304 4.01 -16.61 15.67
CA MET A 304 2.84 -16.71 16.56
C MET A 304 1.61 -17.27 15.85
N SER A 305 1.37 -16.88 14.60
CA SER A 305 0.24 -17.42 13.83
C SER A 305 0.46 -18.89 13.49
N ALA A 306 1.67 -19.29 13.09
CA ALA A 306 2.01 -20.69 12.86
C ALA A 306 1.80 -21.53 14.13
N TYR A 307 2.29 -21.04 15.28
CA TYR A 307 2.05 -21.69 16.58
C TYR A 307 0.56 -21.86 16.88
N PHE A 308 -0.25 -20.80 16.70
CA PHE A 308 -1.70 -20.90 16.95
C PHE A 308 -2.45 -21.79 15.96
N VAL A 309 -1.99 -21.90 14.71
CA VAL A 309 -2.54 -22.87 13.75
C VAL A 309 -2.28 -24.30 14.21
N LEU A 310 -1.06 -24.59 14.66
CA LEU A 310 -0.68 -25.92 15.18
C LEU A 310 -1.46 -26.29 16.45
N GLU A 311 -1.74 -25.30 17.31
CA GLU A 311 -2.55 -25.46 18.52
C GLU A 311 -4.07 -25.46 18.26
N GLU A 312 -4.49 -25.42 16.99
CA GLU A 312 -5.90 -25.35 16.56
C GLU A 312 -6.68 -24.15 17.14
N LYS A 313 -6.00 -23.08 17.53
CA LYS A 313 -6.60 -21.86 18.10
C LYS A 313 -6.92 -20.86 17.01
N SER A 314 -8.21 -20.55 16.83
CA SER A 314 -8.68 -19.53 15.87
C SER A 314 -8.04 -19.73 14.49
N GLN A 315 -7.97 -20.99 14.01
CA GLN A 315 -7.13 -21.40 12.88
C GLN A 315 -7.32 -20.50 11.67
N TRP A 316 -8.56 -20.19 11.29
CA TRP A 316 -8.87 -19.37 10.12
C TRP A 316 -8.21 -17.99 10.17
N ILE A 317 -8.26 -17.31 11.32
CA ILE A 317 -7.68 -15.98 11.50
C ILE A 317 -6.15 -16.06 11.40
N ASN A 318 -5.55 -17.08 12.01
CA ASN A 318 -4.11 -17.27 12.00
C ASN A 318 -3.59 -17.72 10.64
N LEU A 319 -4.36 -18.47 9.87
CA LEU A 319 -4.06 -18.80 8.47
C LEU A 319 -4.07 -17.56 7.57
N ILE A 320 -5.05 -16.66 7.77
CA ILE A 320 -5.07 -15.36 7.09
C ILE A 320 -3.83 -14.54 7.46
N ALA A 321 -3.56 -14.35 8.76
CA ALA A 321 -2.41 -13.58 9.23
C ALA A 321 -1.08 -14.16 8.71
N LEU A 322 -0.92 -15.49 8.75
CA LEU A 322 0.24 -16.20 8.23
C LEU A 322 0.39 -16.00 6.71
N SER A 323 -0.68 -16.19 5.94
CA SER A 323 -0.68 -15.99 4.49
C SER A 323 -0.24 -14.58 4.11
N LEU A 324 -0.72 -13.56 4.81
CA LEU A 324 -0.38 -12.17 4.54
C LEU A 324 1.06 -11.85 4.93
N SER A 325 1.54 -12.33 6.08
CA SER A 325 2.92 -12.10 6.49
C SER A 325 3.93 -12.84 5.64
N VAL A 326 3.62 -14.06 5.18
CA VAL A 326 4.44 -14.78 4.19
C VAL A 326 4.47 -14.02 2.86
N ALA A 327 3.34 -13.43 2.43
CA ALA A 327 3.31 -12.61 1.23
C ALA A 327 4.26 -11.40 1.29
N ILE A 328 4.45 -10.79 2.47
CA ILE A 328 5.42 -9.71 2.68
C ILE A 328 6.85 -10.21 2.41
N ILE A 329 7.21 -11.39 2.92
CA ILE A 329 8.53 -11.98 2.71
C ILE A 329 8.76 -12.32 1.24
N ILE A 330 7.79 -12.95 0.58
CA ILE A 330 7.87 -13.25 -0.87
C ILE A 330 8.02 -11.95 -1.66
N LYS A 331 7.25 -10.92 -1.33
CA LYS A 331 7.33 -9.61 -1.99
C LYS A 331 8.70 -8.96 -1.81
N PHE A 332 9.28 -9.03 -0.61
CA PHE A 332 10.63 -8.54 -0.34
C PHE A 332 11.67 -9.32 -1.16
N ILE A 333 11.55 -10.64 -1.28
CA ILE A 333 12.46 -11.44 -2.13
C ILE A 333 12.32 -11.05 -3.61
N ILE A 334 11.10 -10.88 -4.12
CA ILE A 334 10.84 -10.49 -5.51
C ILE A 334 11.36 -9.07 -5.80
N PHE A 335 11.26 -8.15 -4.84
CA PHE A 335 11.69 -6.77 -5.03
C PHE A 335 12.19 -6.21 -3.70
N PRO A 336 13.49 -6.38 -3.36
CA PRO A 336 14.05 -6.13 -2.04
C PRO A 336 14.26 -4.63 -1.81
N LYS A 337 13.17 -3.86 -1.82
CA LYS A 337 13.20 -2.42 -1.59
C LYS A 337 13.18 -2.13 -0.11
N VAL A 338 14.14 -1.34 0.36
CA VAL A 338 14.20 -0.83 1.74
C VAL A 338 13.31 0.40 1.87
N ASP A 339 12.00 0.18 1.84
CA ASP A 339 10.99 1.22 1.98
C ASP A 339 9.74 0.61 2.62
N SER A 340 9.47 0.94 3.89
CA SER A 340 8.40 0.31 4.66
C SER A 340 7.03 0.46 3.99
N ARG A 341 6.78 1.58 3.29
CA ARG A 341 5.46 1.89 2.69
C ARG A 341 4.98 0.81 1.74
N VAL A 342 5.90 0.16 1.02
CA VAL A 342 5.59 -0.85 0.00
C VAL A 342 5.00 -2.11 0.63
N TYR A 343 5.30 -2.37 1.90
CA TYR A 343 4.81 -3.53 2.64
C TYR A 343 3.59 -3.21 3.51
N LEU A 344 3.38 -1.92 3.87
CA LEU A 344 2.29 -1.51 4.75
C LEU A 344 0.90 -1.89 4.24
N ALA A 345 0.67 -1.88 2.91
CA ALA A 345 -0.60 -2.31 2.33
C ALA A 345 -0.97 -3.77 2.68
N ILE A 346 0.02 -4.62 2.98
CA ILE A 346 -0.16 -6.02 3.38
C ILE A 346 -0.02 -6.17 4.91
N LEU A 347 0.92 -5.44 5.52
CA LEU A 347 1.20 -5.52 6.95
C LEU A 347 0.04 -5.00 7.79
N VAL A 348 -0.63 -3.92 7.37
CA VAL A 348 -1.78 -3.37 8.09
C VAL A 348 -2.91 -4.40 8.26
N PRO A 349 -3.37 -5.08 7.19
CA PRO A 349 -4.35 -6.16 7.34
C PRO A 349 -3.82 -7.39 8.08
N ALA A 350 -2.51 -7.71 7.99
CA ALA A 350 -1.91 -8.79 8.76
C ALA A 350 -1.93 -8.51 10.28
N ILE A 351 -1.55 -7.29 10.69
CA ILE A 351 -1.67 -6.80 12.07
C ILE A 351 -3.12 -6.87 12.53
N TYR A 352 -4.06 -6.41 11.69
CA TYR A 352 -5.48 -6.49 11.99
C TYR A 352 -5.91 -7.94 12.26
N ALA A 353 -5.69 -8.85 11.32
CA ALA A 353 -6.07 -10.25 11.46
C ALA A 353 -5.42 -10.87 12.71
N PHE A 354 -4.11 -10.70 12.90
CA PHE A 354 -3.41 -11.24 14.06
C PHE A 354 -3.94 -10.70 15.39
N SER A 355 -4.26 -9.39 15.46
CA SER A 355 -4.78 -8.75 16.67
C SER A 355 -6.14 -9.29 17.11
N LEU A 356 -6.89 -9.94 16.22
CA LEU A 356 -8.15 -10.57 16.57
C LEU A 356 -7.97 -11.77 17.52
N ASN A 357 -6.77 -12.35 17.64
CA ASN A 357 -6.49 -13.36 18.67
C ASN A 357 -6.66 -12.83 20.10
N SER A 358 -6.54 -11.52 20.32
CA SER A 358 -6.78 -10.92 21.64
C SER A 358 -8.28 -10.83 21.96
N LEU A 359 -9.15 -11.12 20.99
CA LEU A 359 -10.58 -11.16 21.18
C LEU A 359 -10.99 -12.60 21.50
N ASN A 360 -11.86 -12.77 22.51
CA ASN A 360 -12.55 -14.06 22.73
C ASN A 360 -13.56 -14.27 21.58
N LEU A 361 -13.08 -14.67 20.40
CA LEU A 361 -13.89 -14.88 19.21
C LEU A 361 -14.61 -16.24 19.17
N ARG A 362 -14.46 -17.06 20.23
CA ARG A 362 -15.13 -18.37 20.39
C ARG A 362 -16.65 -18.33 20.20
N GLU A 363 -17.30 -17.18 20.35
CA GLU A 363 -18.77 -17.08 20.19
C GLU A 363 -19.25 -16.63 18.81
N ARG A 364 -18.39 -16.14 17.90
CA ARG A 364 -18.86 -15.40 16.71
C ARG A 364 -18.48 -15.95 15.33
N ILE A 365 -17.51 -16.87 15.25
CA ILE A 365 -16.98 -17.32 13.95
C ILE A 365 -17.19 -18.84 13.75
N ASP A 366 -17.19 -19.63 14.82
CA ASP A 366 -17.38 -21.09 14.75
C ASP A 366 -18.86 -21.53 14.90
N SER A 367 -19.81 -20.59 14.96
CA SER A 367 -21.25 -20.86 15.11
C SER A 367 -22.01 -20.92 13.79
N LYS A 368 -21.39 -21.47 12.74
CA LYS A 368 -22.08 -21.91 11.53
C LYS A 368 -21.53 -23.22 10.99
#